data_AF-A0A6V7K3Z1-F1
#
_entry.id   AF-A0A6V7K3Z1-F1
#
_cell.length_a   1.000
_cell.length_b   1.000
_cell.length_c   1.000
_cell.angle_alpha   90.00
_cell.angle_beta   90.00
_cell.angle_gamma   90.00
#
_symmetry.space_group_name_H-M   'P 1'
#
loop_
_entity.id
_entity.type
_entity.pdbx_description
1 polymer ?
#
loop_
_entity_poly.entity_id
_entity_poly.type
_entity_poly.pdbx_seq_one_letter_code
_entity_poly.pdbx_strand_id
1 'polypeptide(L)' 'AHEAIANFEARLTKEGRNVTIVTQNIDGLHQRAGAKNVVELHGSLYKTRCTKCDNVEINHQIPICPALAGK' A
#
# COMPACT_ATOMS: atom_id res chain seq x y z
N ALA A 1 7.21 -12.26 -4.30
CA ALA A 1 6.07 -12.56 -3.41
C ALA A 1 4.85 -11.68 -3.70
N HIS A 2 4.96 -10.35 -3.58
CA HIS A 2 3.84 -9.42 -3.81
C HIS A 2 3.15 -9.60 -5.16
N GLU A 3 3.91 -9.74 -6.25
CA GLU A 3 3.37 -9.98 -7.60
C GLU A 3 2.55 -11.27 -7.70
N ALA A 4 2.96 -12.35 -7.02
CA ALA A 4 2.20 -13.60 -7.02
C ALA A 4 0.83 -13.43 -6.34
N ILE A 5 0.79 -12.64 -5.26
CA ILE A 5 -0.45 -12.33 -4.53
C ILE A 5 -1.36 -11.44 -5.40
N ALA A 6 -0.81 -10.41 -6.05
CA ALA A 6 -1.56 -9.56 -6.97
C ALA A 6 -2.11 -10.34 -8.17
N ASN A 7 -1.31 -11.22 -8.76
CA ASN A 7 -1.74 -12.09 -9.86
C ASN A 7 -2.84 -13.07 -9.42
N PHE A 8 -2.77 -13.57 -8.18
CA PHE A 8 -3.81 -14.42 -7.62
C PHE A 8 -5.14 -13.67 -7.44
N GLU A 9 -5.10 -12.47 -6.84
CA GLU A 9 -6.27 -11.57 -6.72
C GLU A 9 -6.87 -11.29 -8.10
N ALA A 10 -6.04 -10.89 -9.07
CA ALA A 10 -6.47 -10.57 -10.43
C ALA A 10 -7.12 -11.76 -11.14
N ARG A 11 -6.56 -12.97 -11.00
CA ARG A 11 -7.11 -14.19 -11.59
C ARG A 11 -8.48 -14.51 -11.01
N LEU A 12 -8.61 -14.54 -9.68
CA LEU A 12 -9.88 -14.87 -9.03
C LEU A 12 -10.96 -13.81 -9.28
N THR A 13 -10.58 -12.54 -9.39
CA THR A 13 -11.49 -11.45 -9.77
C THR A 13 -12.08 -11.67 -11.17
N LYS A 14 -11.27 -12.11 -12.14
CA LYS A 14 -11.75 -12.47 -13.48
C LYS A 14 -12.70 -13.67 -13.48
N GLU A 15 -12.55 -14.57 -12.51
CA GLU A 15 -13.45 -15.71 -12.28
C GLU A 15 -14.72 -15.33 -11.50
N GLY A 16 -14.95 -14.04 -11.24
CA GLY A 16 -16.13 -13.54 -10.52
C GLY A 16 -16.06 -13.69 -9.00
N ARG A 17 -14.89 -13.95 -8.44
CA ARG A 17 -14.67 -14.07 -6.99
C ARG A 17 -14.04 -12.80 -6.44
N ASN A 18 -14.41 -12.42 -5.22
CA ASN A 18 -13.80 -11.29 -4.54
C ASN A 18 -12.64 -11.76 -3.66
N VAL A 19 -11.50 -11.09 -3.75
CA VAL A 19 -10.33 -11.31 -2.90
C VAL A 19 -9.94 -9.99 -2.28
N THR A 20 -9.78 -9.96 -0.96
CA THR A 20 -9.23 -8.82 -0.22
C THR A 20 -7.90 -9.21 0.38
N ILE A 21 -6.87 -8.40 0.14
CA ILE A 21 -5.56 -8.56 0.75
C ILE A 21 -5.51 -7.69 2.00
N VAL A 22 -5.35 -8.32 3.16
CA VAL A 22 -5.20 -7.61 4.44
C VAL A 22 -3.74 -7.67 4.84
N THR A 23 -3.12 -6.52 5.09
CA THR A 23 -1.70 -6.43 5.43
C THR A 23 -1.47 -5.58 6.68
N GLN A 24 -0.47 -5.98 7.47
CA GLN A 24 0.07 -5.19 8.56
C GLN A 24 1.20 -4.25 8.10
N ASN A 25 1.71 -4.46 6.88
CA ASN A 25 2.78 -3.66 6.33
C ASN A 25 2.27 -2.29 5.90
N ILE A 26 3.15 -1.29 6.01
CA ILE A 26 2.83 0.11 5.68
C ILE A 26 3.53 0.58 4.39
N ASP A 27 4.30 -0.31 3.74
CA ASP A 27 5.23 0.01 2.65
C ASP A 27 4.59 0.22 1.26
N GLY A 28 3.31 -0.15 1.09
CA GLY A 28 2.61 -0.04 -0.18
C GLY A 28 3.05 -1.02 -1.28
N LEU A 29 3.84 -2.05 -0.96
CA LEU A 29 4.40 -2.98 -1.96
C LEU A 29 3.34 -3.87 -2.63
N HIS A 30 2.23 -4.17 -1.96
CA HIS A 30 1.12 -4.90 -2.58
C HIS A 30 0.49 -4.10 -3.72
N GLN A 31 0.20 -2.82 -3.48
CA GLN A 31 -0.37 -1.92 -4.48
C GLN A 31 0.60 -1.70 -5.64
N ARG A 32 1.90 -1.51 -5.35
CA ARG A 32 2.95 -1.42 -6.39
C ARG A 32 3.07 -2.69 -7.24
N ALA A 33 2.82 -3.86 -6.65
CA ALA A 33 2.80 -5.13 -7.37
C ALA A 33 1.50 -5.36 -8.17
N GLY A 34 0.55 -4.43 -8.14
CA GLY A 34 -0.69 -4.45 -8.93
C GLY A 34 -1.92 -4.94 -8.16
N ALA A 35 -1.82 -5.20 -6.85
CA ALA A 35 -2.98 -5.55 -6.05
C ALA A 35 -3.95 -4.36 -5.93
N LYS A 36 -5.25 -4.60 -6.08
CA LYS A 36 -6.25 -3.52 -6.14
C LYS A 36 -7.07 -3.41 -4.87
N ASN A 37 -7.44 -4.54 -4.27
CA ASN A 37 -8.27 -4.58 -3.08
C ASN A 37 -7.43 -4.87 -1.83
N VAL A 38 -6.75 -3.84 -1.32
CA VAL A 38 -5.83 -3.93 -0.18
C VAL A 38 -6.35 -3.15 1.02
N VAL A 39 -6.38 -3.78 2.19
CA VAL A 39 -6.65 -3.17 3.49
C VAL A 39 -5.35 -3.09 4.29
N GLU A 40 -4.91 -1.86 4.55
CA GLU A 40 -3.70 -1.56 5.33
C GLU A 40 -4.08 -1.38 6.82
N LEU A 41 -3.90 -2.41 7.64
CA LEU A 41 -4.36 -2.40 9.05
C LEU A 41 -3.69 -1.32 9.90
N HIS A 42 -2.42 -1.04 9.63
CA HIS A 42 -1.62 -0.06 10.37
C HIS A 42 -1.49 1.28 9.63
N GLY A 43 -2.29 1.50 8.59
CA GLY A 43 -2.17 2.68 7.72
C GLY A 43 -1.03 2.54 6.72
N SER A 44 -0.54 3.69 6.22
CA SER A 44 0.44 3.74 5.13
C SER A 44 1.59 4.66 5.49
N LEU A 45 2.80 4.27 5.12
CA LEU A 45 4.01 5.09 5.25
C LEU A 45 3.87 6.43 4.50
N TYR A 46 3.08 6.44 3.43
CA TYR A 46 2.90 7.62 2.57
C TYR A 46 1.71 8.49 2.96
N LYS A 47 0.90 8.09 3.95
CA LYS A 47 -0.25 8.89 4.43
C LYS A 47 0.16 9.63 5.70
N THR A 48 0.32 10.95 5.62
CA THR A 48 0.56 11.80 6.79
C THR A 48 -0.76 12.34 7.30
N ARG A 49 -0.94 12.36 8.62
CA ARG A 49 -2.13 12.93 9.28
C ARG A 49 -1.70 14.08 10.19
N CYS A 50 -2.32 15.24 10.00
CA CYS A 50 -2.16 16.36 10.93
C CYS A 50 -2.79 16.01 12.28
N THR A 51 -2.02 16.09 13.37
CA THR A 51 -2.49 15.77 14.73
C THR A 51 -3.39 16.85 15.36
N LYS A 52 -3.64 17.96 14.65
CA LYS A 52 -4.49 19.07 15.11
C LYS A 52 -5.84 19.15 14.40
N CYS A 53 -5.85 18.93 13.08
CA CYS A 53 -7.05 19.11 12.25
C CYS A 53 -7.47 17.86 11.50
N ASP A 54 -6.80 16.71 11.74
CA ASP A 54 -7.07 15.42 11.11
C ASP A 54 -6.95 15.36 9.58
N ASN A 55 -6.51 16.43 8.93
CA ASN A 55 -6.24 16.43 7.50
C ASN A 55 -5.21 15.33 7.15
N VAL A 56 -5.53 14.52 6.15
CA VAL A 56 -4.67 13.43 5.66
C VAL A 56 -4.18 13.76 4.27
N GLU A 57 -2.87 13.74 4.08
CA GLU A 57 -2.22 13.98 2.79
C GLU A 57 -1.36 12.79 2.38
N ILE A 58 -1.21 12.61 1.07
CA ILE A 58 -0.24 11.67 0.53
C ILE A 58 1.08 12.40 0.34
N ASN A 59 2.12 11.90 1.00
CA ASN A 59 3.45 12.46 0.92
C ASN A 59 4.47 11.36 0.60
N HIS A 60 4.95 11.36 -0.65
CA HIS A 60 6.04 10.48 -1.10
C HIS A 60 7.43 11.14 -0.97
N GLN A 61 7.51 12.32 -0.36
CA GLN A 61 8.73 13.11 -0.17
C GLN A 61 9.30 12.98 1.27
N ILE A 62 8.66 12.26 2.21
CA ILE A 62 9.04 12.21 3.64
C ILE A 62 9.18 10.78 4.22
N PRO A 63 10.27 10.51 4.97
CA PRO A 63 11.64 10.86 4.65
C PRO A 63 12.29 9.68 3.93
N ILE A 64 12.70 9.91 2.69
CA ILE A 64 14.01 9.41 2.30
C ILE A 64 14.97 10.32 3.08
N CYS A 65 15.53 9.86 4.20
CA CYS A 65 16.62 10.63 4.80
C CYS A 65 17.68 10.85 3.70
N PRO A 66 18.43 11.96 3.67
CA PRO A 66 19.39 12.18 2.58
C PRO A 66 20.33 10.98 2.34
N ALA A 67 20.62 10.19 3.38
CA ALA A 67 21.42 8.97 3.29
C ALA A 67 20.75 7.80 2.53
N LEU A 68 19.44 7.86 2.25
CA LEU A 68 18.68 6.88 1.48
C LEU A 68 18.30 7.37 0.07
N ALA A 69 18.77 8.56 -0.33
CA ALA A 69 18.48 9.10 -1.66
C ALA A 69 19.06 8.21 -2.78
N GLY A 70 18.20 7.76 -3.70
CA GLY A 70 18.59 6.95 -4.86
C GLY A 70 18.79 5.45 -4.58
N LYS A 71 18.41 4.97 -3.39
CA LYS A 71 18.24 3.54 -3.11
C LYS A 71 16.77 3.14 -3.27
#